data_AF-A0A1R3JYP4-F1
#
_entry.id   AF-A0A1R3JYP4-F1
#
_cell.length_a   1.000
_cell.length_b   1.000
_cell.length_c   1.000
_cell.angle_alpha   90.00
_cell.angle_beta   90.00
_cell.angle_gamma   90.00
#
_symmetry.space_group_name_H-M   'P 1'
#
loop_
_entity.id
_entity.type
_entity.pdbx_description
1 polymer ?
#
loop_
_entity_poly.entity_id
_entity_poly.type
_entity_poly.pdbx_seq_one_letter_code
_entity_poly.pdbx_strand_id
1 'polypeptide(L)'
;MDNLTPMEDLTPEARQIVQICQAEMSYPNRHHGYNHAIRRKSALRETIKLLIGMYSQKIDMKSKESLLTWLDFSNFEIPSGEEIPQRLQHNHIQHEIYTRGLANYFNLVLTMKQQIQQPERVEMNGGFPAIEFVGDTERLMFITTEPNYDFRIMLKFSINPLTGRASHTLELLMDFLGNSLGGASCSTCGKSPISSPFDLEIPTATRILVYNAAGAGNENFSEYLASHYFNENPHLTIVTETRLSGTESRKARENLIFEQSHSLNASGFCGGLWLLWRIMVALE
;
A
#
# COMPACT_ATOMS: atom_id res chain seq x y z
N MET A 1 -15.02 12.29 -32.45
CA MET A 1 -14.20 12.46 -31.23
C MET A 1 -15.12 13.17 -30.26
N ASP A 2 -15.54 12.49 -29.19
CA ASP A 2 -16.40 13.12 -28.20
C ASP A 2 -15.62 14.30 -27.59
N ASN A 3 -16.20 15.50 -27.59
CA ASN A 3 -15.63 16.69 -26.95
C ASN A 3 -15.65 16.49 -25.43
N LEU A 4 -14.78 15.62 -24.92
CA LEU A 4 -14.60 15.43 -23.49
C LEU A 4 -13.92 16.67 -22.89
N THR A 5 -14.43 17.09 -21.74
CA THR A 5 -13.88 18.23 -21.00
C THR A 5 -12.43 17.94 -20.59
N PRO A 6 -11.47 18.84 -20.78
CA PRO A 6 -10.11 18.62 -20.29
C PRO A 6 -10.08 18.34 -18.78
N MET A 7 -9.12 17.55 -18.31
CA MET A 7 -9.01 17.17 -16.89
C MET A 7 -9.02 18.40 -15.96
N GLU A 8 -8.35 19.47 -16.36
CA GLU A 8 -8.20 20.71 -15.59
C GLU A 8 -9.53 21.44 -15.37
N ASP A 9 -10.49 21.24 -16.27
CA ASP A 9 -11.81 21.88 -16.27
C ASP A 9 -12.86 21.04 -15.53
N LEU A 10 -12.52 19.83 -15.07
CA LEU A 10 -13.42 18.97 -14.30
C LEU A 10 -13.50 19.44 -12.84
N THR A 11 -14.68 19.26 -12.21
CA THR A 11 -14.81 19.47 -10.75
C THR A 11 -13.81 18.60 -9.97
N PRO A 12 -13.38 19.01 -8.77
CA PRO A 12 -12.45 18.23 -7.95
C PRO A 12 -12.88 16.77 -7.78
N GLU A 13 -14.16 16.53 -7.46
CA GLU A 13 -14.74 15.20 -7.30
C GLU A 13 -14.71 14.38 -8.59
N ALA A 14 -14.99 15.03 -9.73
CA ALA A 14 -14.90 14.36 -11.02
C ALA A 14 -13.46 13.97 -11.35
N ARG A 15 -12.48 14.85 -11.09
CA ARG A 15 -11.05 14.54 -11.24
C ARG A 15 -10.63 13.36 -10.36
N GLN A 16 -11.14 13.28 -9.13
CA GLN A 16 -10.88 12.14 -8.24
C GLN A 16 -11.36 10.83 -8.86
N ILE A 17 -12.60 10.80 -9.38
CA ILE A 17 -13.14 9.61 -10.05
C ILE A 17 -12.31 9.25 -11.29
N VAL A 18 -11.89 10.24 -12.09
CA VAL A 18 -11.01 9.99 -13.24
C VAL A 18 -9.68 9.40 -12.78
N GLN A 19 -9.05 9.97 -11.75
CA GLN A 19 -7.76 9.50 -11.22
C GLN A 19 -7.84 8.08 -10.65
N ILE A 20 -8.95 7.71 -10.01
CA ILE A 20 -9.22 6.33 -9.59
C ILE A 20 -9.24 5.38 -10.79
N CYS A 21 -9.87 5.82 -11.88
CA CYS A 21 -9.93 5.07 -13.12
C CYS A 21 -8.61 5.11 -13.92
N GLN A 22 -7.70 6.05 -13.62
CA GLN A 22 -6.50 6.28 -14.43
C GLN A 22 -5.48 5.15 -14.40
N ALA A 23 -5.51 4.34 -13.33
CA ALA A 23 -4.72 3.12 -13.26
C ALA A 23 -5.10 2.13 -14.37
N GLU A 24 -6.38 2.12 -14.79
CA GLU A 24 -6.91 1.16 -15.77
C GLU A 24 -7.14 1.81 -17.16
N MET A 25 -7.21 3.15 -17.22
CA MET A 25 -7.56 3.89 -18.43
C MET A 25 -6.94 5.30 -18.51
N SER A 26 -6.54 5.75 -19.70
CA SER A 26 -6.13 7.13 -19.91
C SER A 26 -7.34 8.06 -20.17
N TYR A 27 -7.43 9.16 -19.42
CA TYR A 27 -8.36 10.26 -19.74
C TYR A 27 -7.64 11.31 -20.59
N PRO A 28 -8.27 11.91 -21.62
CA PRO A 28 -9.63 11.66 -22.13
C PRO A 28 -9.70 10.53 -23.19
N ASN A 29 -8.59 9.86 -23.50
CA ASN A 29 -8.51 8.95 -24.64
C ASN A 29 -9.22 7.61 -24.40
N ARG A 30 -10.27 7.32 -25.18
CA ARG A 30 -10.84 5.96 -25.25
C ARG A 30 -10.00 5.08 -26.20
N HIS A 31 -9.11 4.25 -25.67
CA HIS A 31 -8.44 3.22 -26.49
C HIS A 31 -9.42 2.12 -26.91
N HIS A 32 -9.30 1.55 -28.11
CA HIS A 32 -10.26 0.53 -28.61
C HIS A 32 -10.31 -0.81 -27.81
N GLY A 33 -9.36 -1.08 -26.91
CA GLY A 33 -9.41 -2.22 -25.97
C GLY A 33 -10.30 -2.02 -24.72
N TYR A 34 -10.81 -0.79 -24.57
CA TYR A 34 -11.62 -0.23 -23.48
C TYR A 34 -12.80 -1.07 -22.97
N ASN A 35 -13.57 -1.65 -23.89
CA ASN A 35 -14.78 -2.38 -23.50
C ASN A 35 -14.47 -3.71 -22.80
N HIS A 36 -13.22 -4.18 -22.76
CA HIS A 36 -12.91 -5.46 -22.12
C HIS A 36 -12.42 -5.35 -20.67
N ALA A 37 -11.68 -4.31 -20.28
CA ALA A 37 -11.09 -4.25 -18.94
C ALA A 37 -12.14 -3.91 -17.85
N ILE A 38 -12.84 -2.77 -17.98
CA ILE A 38 -13.87 -2.35 -17.01
C ILE A 38 -15.13 -3.23 -17.11
N ARG A 39 -15.53 -3.71 -18.31
CA ARG A 39 -16.67 -4.64 -18.39
C ARG A 39 -16.38 -6.02 -17.79
N ARG A 40 -15.11 -6.47 -17.76
CA ARG A 40 -14.74 -7.74 -17.09
C ARG A 40 -14.69 -7.61 -15.57
N LYS A 41 -14.31 -6.44 -15.03
CA LYS A 41 -14.31 -6.17 -13.58
C LYS A 41 -15.64 -5.52 -13.17
N SER A 42 -16.70 -6.33 -13.11
CA SER A 42 -18.06 -5.86 -12.78
C SER A 42 -18.11 -5.09 -11.45
N ALA A 43 -17.35 -5.53 -10.44
CA ALA A 43 -17.30 -4.86 -9.14
C ALA A 43 -16.74 -3.42 -9.25
N LEU A 44 -15.62 -3.22 -9.94
CA LEU A 44 -15.05 -1.89 -10.14
C LEU A 44 -16.00 -0.97 -10.89
N ARG A 45 -16.67 -1.47 -11.94
CA ARG A 45 -17.66 -0.70 -12.71
C ARG A 45 -18.80 -0.22 -11.80
N GLU A 46 -19.35 -1.10 -10.97
CA GLU A 46 -20.41 -0.75 -10.03
C GLU A 46 -19.92 0.21 -8.92
N THR A 47 -18.68 0.04 -8.44
CA THR A 47 -18.06 0.99 -7.50
C THR A 47 -17.97 2.38 -8.11
N ILE A 48 -17.49 2.53 -9.35
CA ILE A 48 -17.39 3.84 -10.01
C ILE A 48 -18.77 4.50 -10.17
N LYS A 49 -19.81 3.74 -10.54
CA LYS A 49 -21.20 4.25 -10.60
C LYS A 49 -21.67 4.77 -9.26
N LEU A 50 -21.38 4.05 -8.17
CA LEU A 50 -21.71 4.49 -6.82
C LEU A 50 -21.00 5.77 -6.44
N LEU A 51 -19.70 5.90 -6.77
CA LEU A 51 -18.96 7.15 -6.52
C LEU A 51 -19.59 8.32 -7.29
N ILE A 52 -19.90 8.14 -8.58
CA ILE A 52 -20.60 9.19 -9.37
C ILE A 52 -21.94 9.56 -8.72
N GLY A 53 -22.71 8.58 -8.25
CA GLY A 53 -23.98 8.80 -7.54
C GLY A 53 -23.79 9.57 -6.23
N MET A 54 -22.82 9.16 -5.40
CA MET A 54 -22.50 9.79 -4.10
C MET A 54 -22.12 11.27 -4.25
N TYR A 55 -21.37 11.59 -5.29
CA TYR A 55 -20.88 12.94 -5.55
C TYR A 55 -21.74 13.74 -6.53
N SER A 56 -22.91 13.22 -6.91
CA SER A 56 -23.79 13.82 -7.93
C SER A 56 -24.20 15.25 -7.63
N GLN A 57 -24.32 15.64 -6.36
CA GLN A 57 -24.64 17.02 -5.95
C GLN A 57 -23.43 17.98 -5.98
N LYS A 58 -22.21 17.44 -6.02
CA LYS A 58 -20.94 18.20 -6.04
C LYS A 58 -20.31 18.26 -7.43
N ILE A 59 -20.73 17.40 -8.34
CA ILE A 59 -20.28 17.36 -9.73
C ILE A 59 -21.24 18.19 -10.58
N ASP A 60 -20.71 19.15 -11.34
CA ASP A 60 -21.51 19.93 -12.28
C ASP A 60 -21.97 19.09 -13.48
N MET A 61 -22.98 19.58 -14.21
CA MET A 61 -23.56 18.83 -15.33
C MET A 61 -22.53 18.51 -16.41
N LYS A 62 -21.63 19.44 -16.72
CA LYS A 62 -20.59 19.28 -17.75
C LYS A 62 -19.59 18.18 -17.38
N SER A 63 -19.10 18.16 -16.14
CA SER A 63 -18.19 17.12 -15.65
C SER A 63 -18.89 15.78 -15.55
N LYS A 64 -20.15 15.75 -15.11
CA LYS A 64 -20.95 14.52 -15.05
C LYS A 64 -21.14 13.92 -16.44
N GLU A 65 -21.56 14.72 -17.42
CA GLU A 65 -21.70 14.25 -18.81
C GLU A 65 -20.38 13.76 -19.38
N SER A 66 -19.27 14.45 -19.09
CA SER A 66 -17.93 14.04 -19.52
C SER A 66 -17.54 12.69 -18.92
N LEU A 67 -17.79 12.46 -17.62
CA LEU A 67 -17.54 11.18 -16.94
C LEU A 67 -18.38 10.05 -17.53
N LEU A 68 -19.70 10.25 -17.64
CA LEU A 68 -20.63 9.24 -18.13
C LEU A 68 -20.32 8.85 -19.58
N THR A 69 -20.03 9.85 -20.40
CA THR A 69 -19.61 9.64 -21.79
C THR A 69 -18.29 8.87 -21.79
N TRP A 70 -17.26 9.34 -21.08
CA TRP A 70 -15.96 8.67 -21.01
C TRP A 70 -16.03 7.22 -20.52
N LEU A 71 -16.92 6.91 -19.56
CA LEU A 71 -17.08 5.58 -18.96
C LEU A 71 -18.15 4.69 -19.63
N ASP A 72 -18.84 5.18 -20.67
CA ASP A 72 -19.92 4.47 -21.37
C ASP A 72 -21.00 4.01 -20.38
N PHE A 73 -21.43 4.96 -19.53
CA PHE A 73 -22.51 4.80 -18.56
C PHE A 73 -23.70 5.62 -19.01
N SER A 74 -24.90 5.04 -18.94
CA SER A 74 -26.12 5.81 -19.03
C SER A 74 -26.45 6.50 -17.70
N ASN A 75 -27.16 7.63 -17.75
CA ASN A 75 -27.65 8.30 -16.52
C ASN A 75 -28.54 7.36 -15.67
N PHE A 76 -29.25 6.43 -16.30
CA PHE A 76 -30.14 5.46 -15.62
C PHE A 76 -29.38 4.35 -14.89
N GLU A 77 -28.10 4.13 -15.22
CA GLU A 77 -27.25 3.18 -14.50
C GLU A 77 -26.73 3.75 -13.17
N ILE A 78 -26.84 5.05 -12.95
CA ILE A 78 -26.34 5.69 -11.73
C ILE A 78 -27.35 5.48 -10.60
N PRO A 79 -26.96 4.82 -9.49
CA PRO A 79 -27.88 4.52 -8.40
C PRO A 79 -28.43 5.79 -7.76
N SER A 80 -29.67 5.71 -7.28
CA SER A 80 -30.31 6.81 -6.56
C SER A 80 -29.71 7.00 -5.16
N GLY A 81 -29.96 8.16 -4.55
CA GLY A 81 -29.54 8.45 -3.17
C GLY A 81 -30.01 7.42 -2.14
N GLU A 82 -31.13 6.74 -2.40
CA GLU A 82 -31.69 5.71 -1.52
C GLU A 82 -31.02 4.33 -1.73
N GLU A 83 -30.60 4.02 -2.96
CA GLU A 83 -29.94 2.76 -3.30
C GLU A 83 -28.46 2.75 -2.89
N ILE A 84 -27.80 3.90 -2.91
CA ILE A 84 -26.36 4.03 -2.65
C ILE A 84 -25.95 3.41 -1.30
N PRO A 85 -26.60 3.73 -0.15
CA PRO A 85 -26.21 3.16 1.13
C PRO A 85 -26.32 1.63 1.16
N GLN A 86 -27.32 1.06 0.49
CA GLN A 86 -27.54 -0.38 0.43
C GLN A 86 -26.44 -1.08 -0.39
N ARG A 87 -26.13 -0.53 -1.58
CA ARG A 87 -25.11 -1.09 -2.47
C ARG A 87 -23.69 -0.94 -1.89
N LEU A 88 -23.41 0.10 -1.11
CA LEU A 88 -22.14 0.27 -0.39
C LEU A 88 -21.88 -0.79 0.68
N GLN A 89 -22.92 -1.50 1.16
CA GLN A 89 -22.76 -2.61 2.10
C GLN A 89 -22.36 -3.93 1.41
N HIS A 90 -22.36 -3.99 0.08
CA HIS A 90 -21.97 -5.21 -0.61
C HIS A 90 -20.47 -5.46 -0.49
N ASN A 91 -20.10 -6.68 -0.08
CA ASN A 91 -18.70 -7.07 0.15
C ASN A 91 -17.77 -6.79 -1.04
N HIS A 92 -18.21 -7.02 -2.27
CA HIS A 92 -17.38 -6.78 -3.46
C HIS A 92 -17.16 -5.29 -3.76
N ILE A 93 -18.10 -4.41 -3.38
CA ILE A 93 -17.93 -2.96 -3.48
C ILE A 93 -16.95 -2.47 -2.42
N GLN A 94 -17.16 -2.90 -1.17
CA GLN A 94 -16.24 -2.58 -0.07
C GLN A 94 -14.83 -3.07 -0.38
N HIS A 95 -14.71 -4.26 -0.97
CA HIS A 95 -13.44 -4.81 -1.44
C HIS A 95 -12.72 -3.85 -2.38
N GLU A 96 -13.35 -3.44 -3.47
CA GLU A 96 -12.72 -2.51 -4.43
C GLU A 96 -12.37 -1.17 -3.79
N ILE A 97 -13.21 -0.66 -2.90
CA ILE A 97 -12.99 0.63 -2.24
C ILE A 97 -11.79 0.55 -1.28
N TYR A 98 -11.77 -0.42 -0.38
CA TYR A 98 -10.76 -0.45 0.68
C TYR A 98 -9.42 -1.00 0.20
N THR A 99 -9.41 -2.04 -0.63
CA THR A 99 -8.15 -2.66 -1.10
C THR A 99 -7.36 -1.73 -2.01
N ARG A 100 -8.04 -0.90 -2.81
CA ARG A 100 -7.39 0.13 -3.64
C ARG A 100 -7.03 1.41 -2.86
N GLY A 101 -7.47 1.49 -1.61
CA GLY A 101 -7.27 2.65 -0.74
C GLY A 101 -8.07 3.87 -1.15
N LEU A 102 -9.27 3.65 -1.71
CA LEU A 102 -10.18 4.72 -2.09
C LEU A 102 -10.87 5.34 -0.89
N ALA A 103 -11.01 4.62 0.22
CA ALA A 103 -11.62 5.16 1.44
C ALA A 103 -10.90 4.70 2.70
N ASN A 104 -11.12 5.47 3.77
CA ASN A 104 -10.74 5.10 5.12
C ASN A 104 -11.90 4.41 5.85
N TYR A 105 -11.57 3.75 6.96
CA TYR A 105 -12.50 2.91 7.70
C TYR A 105 -13.62 3.67 8.41
N PHE A 106 -13.32 4.88 8.89
CA PHE A 106 -14.20 5.53 9.86
C PHE A 106 -15.39 6.26 9.22
N ASN A 107 -15.40 6.44 7.91
CA ASN A 107 -16.49 6.92 7.07
C ASN A 107 -15.97 6.74 5.64
N LEU A 108 -16.81 6.37 4.68
CA LEU A 108 -16.47 6.27 3.25
C LEU A 108 -16.13 7.66 2.64
N VAL A 109 -15.18 8.35 3.24
CA VAL A 109 -14.56 9.57 2.76
C VAL A 109 -13.56 9.12 1.72
N LEU A 110 -13.86 9.43 0.46
CA LEU A 110 -12.88 9.19 -0.59
C LEU A 110 -11.59 9.91 -0.24
N THR A 111 -10.52 9.14 -0.14
CA THR A 111 -9.19 9.65 0.16
C THR A 111 -8.37 9.47 -1.10
N MET A 112 -7.81 10.56 -1.60
CA MET A 112 -6.88 10.48 -2.72
C MET A 112 -5.52 10.12 -2.18
N LYS A 113 -4.97 9.03 -2.71
CA LYS A 113 -3.56 8.74 -2.56
C LYS A 113 -2.78 9.80 -3.31
N GLN A 114 -2.02 10.59 -2.56
CA GLN A 114 -1.07 11.51 -3.15
C GLN A 114 0.26 10.78 -3.21
N GLN A 115 0.87 10.74 -4.40
CA GLN A 115 2.22 10.19 -4.52
C GLN A 115 3.15 11.00 -3.61
N ILE A 116 3.65 10.36 -2.57
CA ILE A 116 4.63 10.93 -1.66
C ILE A 116 5.94 10.98 -2.43
N GLN A 117 6.42 12.19 -2.72
CA GLN A 117 7.63 12.37 -3.53
C GLN A 117 8.90 12.00 -2.77
N GLN A 118 8.94 12.29 -1.46
CA GLN A 118 10.11 12.00 -0.63
C GLN A 118 9.66 11.35 0.69
N PRO A 119 10.34 10.28 1.13
CA PRO A 119 10.06 9.65 2.40
C PRO A 119 10.42 10.56 3.57
N GLU A 120 9.65 10.49 4.64
CA GLU A 120 10.01 11.05 5.93
C GLU A 120 11.23 10.31 6.48
N ARG A 121 12.32 11.01 6.75
CA ARG A 121 13.53 10.40 7.30
C ARG A 121 13.46 10.29 8.81
N VAL A 122 13.72 9.10 9.34
CA VAL A 122 13.69 8.83 10.77
C VAL A 122 14.98 8.15 11.19
N GLU A 123 15.63 8.69 12.21
CA GLU A 123 16.80 8.05 12.82
C GLU A 123 16.36 7.24 14.04
N MET A 124 16.79 5.98 14.09
CA MET A 124 16.52 5.06 15.19
C MET A 124 17.80 4.82 15.98
N ASN A 125 17.84 5.39 17.19
CA ASN A 125 19.00 5.33 18.08
C ASN A 125 18.68 4.59 19.38
N GLY A 126 19.71 4.01 20.01
CA GLY A 126 19.58 3.27 21.27
C GLY A 126 19.18 1.80 21.09
N GLY A 127 19.19 1.00 22.15
CA GLY A 127 19.02 -0.46 22.04
C GLY A 127 17.65 -0.96 21.57
N PHE A 128 16.58 -0.19 21.83
CA PHE A 128 15.19 -0.63 21.66
C PHE A 128 14.28 0.47 21.08
N PRO A 129 14.57 1.05 19.91
CA PRO A 129 13.72 2.09 19.34
C PRO A 129 12.39 1.52 18.84
N ALA A 130 11.33 2.33 18.97
CA ALA A 130 9.99 1.97 18.52
C ALA A 130 9.32 3.16 17.80
N ILE A 131 8.55 2.86 16.76
CA ILE A 131 7.66 3.83 16.10
C ILE A 131 6.24 3.26 16.11
N GLU A 132 5.29 4.13 16.46
CA GLU A 132 3.87 3.87 16.33
C GLU A 132 3.26 4.80 15.29
N PHE A 133 2.33 4.28 14.48
CA PHE A 133 1.59 5.08 13.53
C PHE A 133 0.22 4.49 13.21
N VAL A 134 -0.71 5.37 12.82
CA VAL A 134 -2.11 5.02 12.55
C VAL A 134 -2.28 4.58 11.08
N GLY A 135 -3.08 3.55 10.84
CA GLY A 135 -3.31 2.95 9.52
C GLY A 135 -4.13 3.79 8.54
N ASP A 136 -4.90 4.77 9.01
CA ASP A 136 -5.81 5.57 8.16
C ASP A 136 -5.09 6.59 7.27
N THR A 137 -3.77 6.76 7.41
CA THR A 137 -3.01 7.78 6.68
C THR A 137 -1.90 7.13 5.88
N GLU A 138 -1.93 7.31 4.56
CA GLU A 138 -0.82 6.94 3.69
C GLU A 138 0.46 7.65 4.15
N ARG A 139 1.53 6.89 4.34
CA ARG A 139 2.80 7.43 4.88
C ARG A 139 3.97 6.64 4.32
N LEU A 140 5.04 7.32 3.99
CA LEU A 140 6.30 6.72 3.56
C LEU A 140 7.42 7.22 4.46
N MET A 141 8.13 6.29 5.10
CA MET A 141 9.25 6.59 6.00
C MET A 141 10.49 5.87 5.52
N PHE A 142 11.64 6.53 5.64
CA PHE A 142 12.95 5.95 5.44
C PHE A 142 13.70 5.99 6.77
N ILE A 143 13.78 4.83 7.40
CA ILE A 143 14.37 4.65 8.72
C ILE A 143 15.84 4.28 8.54
N THR A 144 16.73 4.97 9.25
CA THR A 144 18.13 4.59 9.38
C THR A 144 18.44 4.28 10.83
N THR A 145 19.00 3.11 11.10
CA THR A 145 19.43 2.74 12.45
C THR A 145 20.80 3.30 12.77
N GLU A 146 21.13 3.40 14.05
CA GLU A 146 22.52 3.47 14.49
C GLU A 146 23.31 2.24 13.98
N PRO A 147 24.60 2.36 13.64
CA PRO A 147 25.41 1.21 13.23
C PRO A 147 25.37 0.08 14.27
N ASN A 148 24.99 -1.11 13.82
CA ASN A 148 24.90 -2.31 14.65
C ASN A 148 25.41 -3.53 13.88
N TYR A 149 25.67 -4.61 14.59
CA TYR A 149 26.09 -5.87 13.99
C TYR A 149 24.88 -6.65 13.46
N ASP A 150 23.77 -6.62 14.19
CA ASP A 150 22.53 -7.30 13.82
C ASP A 150 21.35 -6.69 14.60
N PHE A 151 20.12 -6.99 14.20
CA PHE A 151 18.91 -6.56 14.90
C PHE A 151 17.79 -7.59 14.81
N ARG A 152 16.95 -7.63 15.84
CA ARG A 152 15.63 -8.26 15.76
C ARG A 152 14.58 -7.21 15.48
N ILE A 153 13.65 -7.54 14.59
CA ILE A 153 12.50 -6.67 14.29
C ILE A 153 11.22 -7.31 14.81
N MET A 154 10.41 -6.51 15.51
CA MET A 154 9.07 -6.88 15.92
C MET A 154 8.07 -5.96 15.24
N LEU A 155 7.16 -6.57 14.49
CA LEU A 155 6.09 -5.89 13.78
C LEU A 155 4.75 -6.38 14.29
N LYS A 156 3.89 -5.46 14.71
CA LYS A 156 2.55 -5.78 15.19
C LYS A 156 1.56 -4.72 14.71
N PHE A 157 0.31 -5.13 14.53
CA PHE A 157 -0.80 -4.19 14.41
C PHE A 157 -1.96 -4.62 15.28
N SER A 158 -2.72 -3.65 15.76
CA SER A 158 -3.95 -3.85 16.52
C SER A 158 -5.08 -3.04 15.89
N ILE A 159 -6.31 -3.55 15.94
CA ILE A 159 -7.48 -2.87 15.39
C ILE A 159 -8.35 -2.42 16.55
N ASN A 160 -8.67 -1.13 16.58
CA ASN A 160 -9.63 -0.59 17.53
C ASN A 160 -11.05 -1.00 17.08
N PRO A 161 -11.79 -1.81 17.87
CA PRO A 161 -13.09 -2.34 17.46
C PRO A 161 -14.18 -1.25 17.38
N LEU A 162 -14.00 -0.11 18.04
CA LEU A 162 -14.97 0.99 18.03
C LEU A 162 -14.81 1.88 16.80
N THR A 163 -13.57 2.07 16.34
CA THR A 163 -13.27 2.99 15.23
C THR A 163 -12.90 2.27 13.93
N GLY A 164 -12.62 0.96 13.97
CA GLY A 164 -12.09 0.19 12.86
C GLY A 164 -10.66 0.57 12.47
N ARG A 165 -10.02 1.50 13.19
CA ARG A 165 -8.68 1.98 12.87
C ARG A 165 -7.63 0.99 13.32
N ALA A 166 -6.67 0.73 12.45
CA ALA A 166 -5.48 -0.01 12.83
C ALA A 166 -4.40 0.93 13.41
N SER A 167 -3.67 0.43 14.41
CA SER A 167 -2.43 1.01 14.90
C SER A 167 -1.31 0.03 14.63
N HIS A 168 -0.20 0.50 14.08
CA HIS A 168 0.98 -0.29 13.75
C HIS A 168 2.13 0.10 14.66
N THR A 169 2.91 -0.90 15.08
CA THR A 169 4.15 -0.69 15.83
C THR A 169 5.29 -1.43 15.14
N LEU A 170 6.39 -0.72 14.96
CA LEU A 170 7.68 -1.26 14.56
C LEU A 170 8.65 -1.05 15.72
N GLU A 171 9.19 -2.15 16.25
CA GLU A 171 10.20 -2.15 17.30
C GLU A 171 11.47 -2.84 16.78
N LEU A 172 12.63 -2.26 17.05
CA LEU A 172 13.92 -2.91 16.80
C LEU A 172 14.60 -3.24 18.12
N LEU A 173 15.31 -4.36 18.14
CA LEU A 173 16.27 -4.70 19.18
C LEU A 173 17.64 -4.82 18.51
N MET A 174 18.52 -3.86 18.73
CA MET A 174 19.82 -3.76 18.07
C MET A 174 20.95 -4.39 18.89
N ASP A 175 21.84 -5.15 18.23
CA ASP A 175 23.05 -5.73 18.80
C ASP A 175 24.28 -4.87 18.47
N PHE A 176 24.73 -4.09 19.44
CA PHE A 176 25.94 -3.27 19.33
C PHE A 176 27.22 -3.98 19.76
N LEU A 177 27.09 -5.16 20.36
CA LEU A 177 28.23 -5.88 20.95
C LEU A 177 28.76 -6.99 20.04
N GLY A 178 28.02 -7.35 18.98
CA GLY A 178 28.39 -8.42 18.03
C GLY A 178 28.39 -9.81 18.68
N ASN A 179 27.76 -9.94 19.85
CA ASN A 179 27.87 -11.11 20.72
C ASN A 179 26.56 -11.91 20.80
N SER A 180 25.46 -11.42 20.25
CA SER A 180 24.12 -11.71 20.79
C SER A 180 23.19 -12.50 19.85
N LEU A 181 23.53 -12.64 18.57
CA LEU A 181 22.75 -13.40 17.58
C LEU A 181 23.52 -14.59 16.96
N GLY A 182 24.75 -14.82 17.40
CA GLY A 182 25.55 -16.00 17.06
C GLY A 182 24.92 -17.29 17.58
N GLY A 183 24.64 -18.23 16.66
CA GLY A 183 24.11 -19.54 16.99
C GLY A 183 24.94 -20.25 18.06
N ALA A 184 24.25 -20.92 19.00
CA ALA A 184 24.88 -21.75 20.02
C ALA A 184 25.96 -22.64 19.37
N SER A 185 27.15 -22.68 19.97
CA SER A 185 28.24 -23.56 19.54
C SER A 185 27.70 -24.98 19.34
N CYS A 186 28.05 -25.63 18.23
CA CYS A 186 27.59 -26.99 17.97
C CYS A 186 27.96 -27.89 19.16
N SER A 187 26.96 -28.45 19.84
CA SER A 187 27.15 -29.29 21.03
C SER A 187 27.94 -30.58 20.76
N THR A 188 28.09 -30.95 19.49
CA THR A 188 28.83 -32.15 19.06
C THR A 188 30.30 -31.85 18.71
N CYS A 189 30.61 -30.70 18.10
CA CYS A 189 31.98 -30.40 17.63
C CYS A 189 32.64 -29.18 18.28
N GLY A 190 31.93 -28.44 19.14
CA GLY A 190 32.46 -27.27 19.86
C GLY A 190 32.82 -26.07 18.98
N LYS A 191 32.59 -26.15 17.67
CA LYS A 191 32.84 -25.05 16.75
C LYS A 191 31.67 -24.09 16.78
N SER A 192 31.94 -22.83 17.13
CA SER A 192 31.04 -21.72 16.80
C SER A 192 31.15 -21.40 15.30
N PRO A 193 30.12 -20.81 14.66
CA PRO A 193 30.17 -20.39 13.25
C PRO A 193 31.16 -19.24 12.99
N ILE A 194 31.88 -18.75 14.01
CA ILE A 194 32.82 -17.65 13.89
C ILE A 194 34.03 -18.13 13.10
N SER A 195 34.01 -17.83 11.82
CA SER A 195 35.18 -17.89 10.94
C SER A 195 36.11 -16.74 11.33
N SER A 196 37.39 -17.06 11.54
CA SER A 196 38.55 -16.14 11.62
C SER A 196 38.50 -14.95 12.61
N PRO A 197 39.49 -14.80 13.51
CA PRO A 197 39.64 -13.61 14.35
C PRO A 197 40.06 -12.32 13.60
N PHE A 198 40.04 -12.31 12.26
CA PHE A 198 40.48 -11.19 11.41
C PHE A 198 39.40 -10.53 10.55
N ASP A 199 38.17 -11.05 10.51
CA ASP A 199 37.05 -10.38 9.85
C ASP A 199 36.14 -9.74 10.91
N LEU A 200 36.60 -8.64 11.50
CA LEU A 200 35.75 -7.79 12.32
C LEU A 200 34.70 -7.16 11.40
N GLU A 201 33.50 -7.75 11.34
CA GLU A 201 32.35 -7.13 10.67
C GLU A 201 32.19 -5.72 11.21
N ILE A 202 32.35 -4.71 10.36
CA ILE A 202 32.18 -3.33 10.77
C ILE A 202 30.67 -3.14 10.98
N PRO A 203 30.21 -2.68 12.17
CA PRO A 203 28.80 -2.45 12.38
C PRO A 203 28.30 -1.45 11.34
N THR A 204 27.17 -1.75 10.71
CA THR A 204 26.60 -0.91 9.66
C THR A 204 25.20 -0.45 10.03
N ALA A 205 24.86 0.76 9.59
CA ALA A 205 23.51 1.28 9.75
C ALA A 205 22.56 0.52 8.81
N THR A 206 21.45 0.03 9.36
CA THR A 206 20.40 -0.60 8.57
C THR A 206 19.46 0.48 8.03
N ARG A 207 19.16 0.40 6.73
CA ARG A 207 18.19 1.27 6.05
C ARG A 207 16.91 0.50 5.80
N ILE A 208 15.79 0.99 6.32
CA ILE A 208 14.47 0.34 6.25
C ILE A 208 13.49 1.30 5.61
N LEU A 209 12.87 0.89 4.51
CA LEU A 209 11.77 1.62 3.89
C LEU A 209 10.44 1.12 4.45
N VAL A 210 9.64 2.00 5.04
CA VAL A 210 8.31 1.66 5.57
C VAL A 210 7.24 2.40 4.77
N TYR A 211 6.35 1.67 4.12
CA TYR A 211 5.22 2.22 3.39
C TYR A 211 3.90 1.79 4.03
N ASN A 212 3.22 2.75 4.66
CA ASN A 212 1.83 2.58 5.03
C ASN A 212 0.95 2.78 3.81
N ALA A 213 0.55 1.67 3.19
CA ALA A 213 -0.08 1.69 1.88
C ALA A 213 -1.53 2.17 1.92
N ALA A 214 -2.24 2.04 3.04
CA ALA A 214 -3.69 2.28 3.12
C ALA A 214 -4.49 1.57 1.99
N GLY A 215 -4.03 0.41 1.52
CA GLY A 215 -4.60 -0.38 0.42
C GLY A 215 -3.60 -0.69 -0.70
N ALA A 216 -3.10 -1.92 -0.76
CA ALA A 216 -2.10 -2.35 -1.74
C ALA A 216 -2.67 -2.94 -3.05
N GLY A 217 -4.01 -2.99 -3.19
CA GLY A 217 -4.71 -3.51 -4.36
C GLY A 217 -4.80 -2.55 -5.55
N ASN A 218 -4.13 -1.39 -5.48
CA ASN A 218 -4.05 -0.45 -6.60
C ASN A 218 -3.03 -0.97 -7.64
N GLU A 219 -3.35 -0.89 -8.94
CA GLU A 219 -2.47 -1.41 -10.00
C GLU A 219 -1.11 -0.70 -10.05
N ASN A 220 -1.06 0.59 -9.69
CA ASN A 220 0.18 1.36 -9.68
C ASN A 220 1.02 1.13 -8.41
N PHE A 221 0.52 0.36 -7.44
CA PHE A 221 1.19 0.12 -6.16
C PHE A 221 2.60 -0.45 -6.35
N SER A 222 2.74 -1.44 -7.22
CA SER A 222 4.03 -2.13 -7.43
C SER A 222 5.09 -1.20 -8.02
N GLU A 223 4.72 -0.42 -9.04
CA GLU A 223 5.62 0.54 -9.68
C GLU A 223 6.03 1.65 -8.69
N TYR A 224 5.06 2.17 -7.94
CA TYR A 224 5.30 3.21 -6.94
C TYR A 224 6.22 2.74 -5.81
N LEU A 225 6.03 1.52 -5.30
CA LEU A 225 6.91 0.94 -4.29
C LEU A 225 8.31 0.69 -4.87
N ALA A 226 8.40 0.20 -6.10
CA ALA A 226 9.67 -0.06 -6.78
C ALA A 226 10.47 1.23 -7.00
N SER A 227 9.84 2.34 -7.38
CA SER A 227 10.55 3.61 -7.57
C SER A 227 11.22 4.09 -6.29
N HIS A 228 10.52 4.00 -5.15
CA HIS A 228 11.08 4.38 -3.85
C HIS A 228 12.16 3.41 -3.38
N TYR A 229 11.96 2.10 -3.61
CA TYR A 229 12.98 1.10 -3.33
C TYR A 229 14.29 1.38 -4.07
N PHE A 230 14.23 1.62 -5.39
CA PHE A 230 15.45 1.87 -6.18
C PHE A 230 16.11 3.21 -5.85
N ASN A 231 15.33 4.24 -5.53
CA ASN A 231 15.86 5.55 -5.17
C ASN A 231 16.57 5.54 -3.81
N GLU A 232 16.02 4.83 -2.83
CA GLU A 232 16.53 4.86 -1.44
C GLU A 232 17.47 3.68 -1.12
N ASN A 233 17.45 2.63 -1.95
CA ASN A 233 18.25 1.42 -1.79
C ASN A 233 18.23 0.84 -0.35
N PRO A 234 17.04 0.54 0.21
CA PRO A 234 16.92 0.01 1.56
C PRO A 234 17.39 -1.45 1.63
N HIS A 235 17.86 -1.86 2.81
CA HIS A 235 18.14 -3.28 3.09
C HIS A 235 16.85 -4.08 3.31
N LEU A 236 15.82 -3.43 3.86
CA LEU A 236 14.54 -4.04 4.21
C LEU A 236 13.39 -3.11 3.83
N THR A 237 12.29 -3.66 3.31
CA THR A 237 11.07 -2.91 3.04
C THR A 237 9.90 -3.50 3.82
N ILE A 238 9.11 -2.64 4.46
CA ILE A 238 7.93 -3.00 5.24
C ILE A 238 6.74 -2.30 4.61
N VAL A 239 5.67 -3.05 4.35
CA VAL A 239 4.40 -2.50 3.89
C VAL A 239 3.33 -2.78 4.93
N THR A 240 2.67 -1.75 5.43
CA THR A 240 1.54 -1.87 6.36
C THR A 240 0.24 -1.41 5.70
N GLU A 241 -0.90 -1.72 6.32
CA GLU A 241 -2.22 -1.44 5.73
C GLU A 241 -2.31 -1.93 4.29
N THR A 242 -1.86 -3.15 4.07
CA THR A 242 -2.00 -3.77 2.76
C THR A 242 -3.48 -3.93 2.41
N ARG A 243 -4.33 -4.14 3.42
CA ARG A 243 -5.78 -4.40 3.30
C ARG A 243 -6.11 -5.59 2.41
N LEU A 244 -5.12 -6.44 2.14
CA LEU A 244 -5.22 -7.62 1.30
C LEU A 244 -5.02 -8.87 2.14
N SER A 245 -5.79 -9.91 1.82
CA SER A 245 -5.70 -11.21 2.50
C SER A 245 -5.73 -12.37 1.51
N GLY A 246 -5.23 -13.53 1.94
CA GLY A 246 -5.33 -14.77 1.18
C GLY A 246 -4.62 -14.75 -0.17
N THR A 247 -5.29 -15.24 -1.21
CA THR A 247 -4.72 -15.43 -2.56
C THR A 247 -4.38 -14.11 -3.25
N GLU A 248 -5.15 -13.06 -3.03
CA GLU A 248 -4.90 -11.74 -3.60
C GLU A 248 -3.68 -11.09 -2.98
N SER A 249 -3.55 -11.13 -1.64
CA SER A 249 -2.35 -10.66 -0.92
C SER A 249 -1.09 -11.39 -1.39
N ARG A 250 -1.19 -12.70 -1.60
CA ARG A 250 -0.10 -13.50 -2.14
C ARG A 250 0.28 -13.08 -3.56
N LYS A 251 -0.69 -12.98 -4.48
CA LYS A 251 -0.44 -12.55 -5.87
C LYS A 251 0.16 -11.14 -5.93
N ALA A 252 -0.38 -10.21 -5.15
CA ALA A 252 0.12 -8.84 -5.11
C ALA A 252 1.60 -8.81 -4.67
N ARG A 253 1.98 -9.60 -3.65
CA ARG A 253 3.38 -9.73 -3.21
C ARG A 253 4.28 -10.41 -4.23
N GLU A 254 3.82 -11.51 -4.85
CA GLU A 254 4.59 -12.26 -5.86
C GLU A 254 4.88 -11.43 -7.12
N ASN A 255 4.09 -10.37 -7.37
CA ASN A 255 4.31 -9.44 -8.46
C ASN A 255 5.30 -8.30 -8.13
N LEU A 256 5.78 -8.21 -6.88
CA LEU A 256 6.76 -7.20 -6.47
C LEU A 256 8.19 -7.62 -6.84
N ILE A 257 9.09 -6.65 -6.86
CA ILE A 257 10.52 -6.82 -7.20
C ILE A 257 11.35 -7.59 -6.13
N PHE A 258 10.72 -8.10 -5.08
CA PHE A 258 11.40 -8.72 -3.94
C PHE A 258 11.46 -10.24 -4.07
N GLU A 259 12.59 -10.82 -3.68
CA GLU A 259 12.82 -12.27 -3.78
C GLU A 259 12.27 -13.02 -2.56
N GLN A 260 12.23 -12.35 -1.41
CA GLN A 260 11.80 -12.93 -0.16
C GLN A 260 10.74 -12.06 0.50
N SER A 261 9.78 -12.73 1.15
CA SER A 261 8.75 -12.04 1.91
C SER A 261 8.18 -12.84 3.07
N HIS A 262 7.83 -12.12 4.13
CA HIS A 262 6.90 -12.58 5.17
C HIS A 262 5.65 -11.70 5.17
N SER A 263 4.53 -12.26 5.62
CA SER A 263 3.26 -11.54 5.61
C SER A 263 2.34 -11.92 6.76
N LEU A 264 1.62 -10.93 7.25
CA LEU A 264 0.45 -11.07 8.10
C LEU A 264 -0.78 -10.60 7.30
N ASN A 265 -1.83 -11.42 7.25
CA ASN A 265 -3.06 -11.06 6.54
C ASN A 265 -3.77 -9.88 7.21
N ALA A 266 -4.51 -9.11 6.42
CA ALA A 266 -5.48 -8.15 6.94
C ALA A 266 -6.66 -8.87 7.62
N SER A 267 -7.24 -8.23 8.63
CA SER A 267 -8.49 -8.68 9.23
C SER A 267 -9.65 -7.91 8.61
N GLY A 268 -10.39 -8.56 7.72
CA GLY A 268 -11.28 -7.85 6.79
C GLY A 268 -10.44 -6.98 5.85
N PHE A 269 -10.73 -5.70 5.77
CA PHE A 269 -9.91 -4.71 5.05
C PHE A 269 -8.99 -3.90 5.98
N CYS A 270 -8.91 -4.21 7.28
CA CYS A 270 -8.06 -3.50 8.25
C CYS A 270 -6.68 -4.16 8.36
N GLY A 271 -5.61 -3.36 8.35
CA GLY A 271 -4.27 -3.88 8.64
C GLY A 271 -3.68 -4.70 7.50
N GLY A 272 -3.00 -5.77 7.90
CA GLY A 272 -2.14 -6.55 7.04
C GLY A 272 -0.76 -5.93 6.91
N LEU A 273 0.25 -6.78 6.83
CA LEU A 273 1.65 -6.39 6.89
C LEU A 273 2.48 -7.28 5.98
N TRP A 274 3.40 -6.70 5.22
CA TRP A 274 4.41 -7.41 4.47
C TRP A 274 5.81 -6.96 4.89
N LEU A 275 6.70 -7.93 5.04
CA LEU A 275 8.14 -7.75 5.23
C LEU A 275 8.82 -8.26 3.98
N LEU A 276 9.60 -7.43 3.29
CA LEU A 276 10.08 -7.66 1.93
C LEU A 276 11.58 -7.35 1.84
N TRP A 277 12.35 -8.24 1.20
CA TRP A 277 13.79 -8.00 0.97
C TRP A 277 14.29 -8.76 -0.26
N ARG A 278 15.46 -8.35 -0.75
CA ARG A 278 16.22 -9.07 -1.78
C ARG A 278 17.38 -9.80 -1.13
N ILE A 279 17.73 -10.97 -1.67
CA ILE A 279 18.93 -11.66 -1.23
C ILE A 279 20.10 -10.94 -1.87
N MET A 280 21.01 -10.39 -1.05
CA MET A 280 22.28 -9.92 -1.57
C MET A 280 23.08 -11.14 -1.99
N VAL A 281 23.12 -11.42 -3.29
CA VAL A 281 24.11 -12.35 -3.84
C VAL A 281 25.44 -11.60 -3.81
N ALA A 282 26.33 -12.00 -2.91
CA ALA A 282 27.73 -11.60 -3.00
C ALA A 282 28.23 -12.09 -4.36
N LEU A 283 28.54 -11.15 -5.26
CA LEU A 283 29.36 -11.47 -6.41
C LEU A 283 30.76 -11.80 -5.86
N GLU A 284 31.10 -13.08 -5.88
CA GLU A 284 32.47 -13.59 -5.65
C GLU A 284 33.44 -13.03 -6.71
#